data_AF-A0A6A5HE04-F1
#
_entry.id   AF-A0A6A5HE04-F1
#
_cell.length_a   1.000
_cell.length_b   1.000
_cell.length_c   1.000
_cell.angle_alpha   90.00
_cell.angle_beta   90.00
_cell.angle_gamma   90.00
#
_symmetry.space_group_name_H-M   'P 1'
#
loop_
_entity.id
_entity.type
_entity.pdbx_description
1 polymer ?
#
loop_
_entity_poly.entity_id
_entity_poly.type
_entity_poly.pdbx_seq_one_letter_code
_entity_poly.pdbx_strand_id
1 'polypeptide(L)'
;MDILNSNVKYAFIQSCEQEINILLNFRLKSSFVLNEHGPVLIVPLAEVEFIRFEQSLEGRRYKYFDMVAVYKDYRIEPTSIYAMSDTYMEKTKFWFESRDICYSEGDLQINWPLVLKTVMQDAEGFFNDDGWLKFFETLNPDSSDKNIGESDH
;
A
#
# COMPACT_ATOMS: atom_id res chain seq x y z
N MET A 1 -24.63 -20.51 -6.05
CA MET A 1 -23.85 -19.59 -6.91
C MET A 1 -23.25 -18.60 -5.94
N ASP A 2 -22.06 -18.92 -5.47
CA ASP A 2 -21.55 -18.38 -4.22
C ASP A 2 -21.02 -16.96 -4.43
N ILE A 3 -21.45 -16.05 -3.57
CA ILE A 3 -20.97 -14.67 -3.54
C ILE A 3 -19.60 -14.69 -2.86
N LEU A 4 -18.61 -15.19 -3.59
CA LEU A 4 -17.19 -15.02 -3.29
C LEU A 4 -16.85 -13.52 -3.34
N ASN A 5 -15.79 -13.11 -2.64
CA ASN A 5 -15.27 -11.74 -2.47
C ASN A 5 -14.78 -11.04 -3.78
N SER A 6 -15.41 -11.32 -4.92
CA SER A 6 -14.88 -11.14 -6.27
C SER A 6 -15.54 -10.03 -7.10
N ASN A 7 -16.74 -9.57 -6.71
CA ASN A 7 -17.50 -8.53 -7.42
C ASN A 7 -17.33 -7.12 -6.83
N VAL A 8 -16.09 -6.85 -6.44
CA VAL A 8 -15.49 -5.52 -6.18
C VAL A 8 -15.64 -5.00 -4.74
N LYS A 9 -14.57 -4.35 -4.27
CA LYS A 9 -13.98 -4.43 -2.92
C LYS A 9 -13.33 -3.09 -2.58
N TYR A 10 -13.95 -2.28 -1.72
CA TYR A 10 -13.84 -0.82 -1.84
C TYR A 10 -13.90 -0.08 -0.46
N ALA A 11 -12.78 0.48 0.04
CA ALA A 11 -12.72 1.43 1.19
C ALA A 11 -11.50 2.40 1.15
N PHE A 12 -11.67 3.69 1.47
CA PHE A 12 -10.57 4.65 1.69
C PHE A 12 -11.10 5.84 2.49
N ILE A 13 -10.21 6.72 2.96
CA ILE A 13 -10.42 7.36 4.23
C ILE A 13 -10.59 8.88 4.08
N GLN A 14 -11.85 9.31 4.15
CA GLN A 14 -12.25 10.70 4.30
C GLN A 14 -13.26 10.79 5.45
N SER A 15 -12.86 11.34 6.59
CA SER A 15 -13.80 11.64 7.69
C SER A 15 -14.66 12.85 7.35
N CYS A 16 -15.97 12.69 7.45
CA CYS A 16 -16.92 13.79 7.55
C CYS A 16 -17.64 13.65 8.90
N GLU A 17 -17.84 14.74 9.64
CA GLU A 17 -18.48 14.66 10.95
C GLU A 17 -19.96 14.24 10.80
N GLN A 18 -20.38 13.29 11.64
CA GLN A 18 -21.78 12.82 11.87
C GLN A 18 -22.32 11.58 11.13
N GLU A 19 -21.60 10.90 10.23
CA GLU A 19 -22.01 9.55 9.76
C GLU A 19 -20.88 8.51 9.73
N ILE A 20 -21.25 7.23 9.93
CA ILE A 20 -20.33 6.10 10.16
C ILE A 20 -19.79 5.51 8.84
N ASN A 21 -19.21 6.33 7.96
CA ASN A 21 -18.72 5.90 6.66
C ASN A 21 -17.33 6.46 6.30
N ILE A 22 -16.57 5.67 5.54
CA ILE A 22 -15.21 5.92 5.05
C ILE A 22 -15.26 5.76 3.52
N LEU A 23 -15.02 6.85 2.78
CA LEU A 23 -15.29 6.98 1.34
C LEU A 23 -13.97 7.00 0.51
N LEU A 24 -13.73 6.00 -0.35
CA LEU A 24 -13.13 6.29 -1.68
C LEU A 24 -14.24 6.31 -2.71
N ASN A 25 -13.79 6.58 -3.91
CA ASN A 25 -14.52 6.47 -5.12
C ASN A 25 -13.94 5.36 -6.01
N PHE A 26 -14.83 4.72 -6.75
CA PHE A 26 -14.80 3.27 -6.85
C PHE A 26 -15.83 2.78 -7.88
N ARG A 27 -15.38 2.01 -8.88
CA ARG A 27 -16.14 1.74 -10.11
C ARG A 27 -16.16 0.25 -10.53
N LEU A 28 -17.31 -0.37 -10.31
CA LEU A 28 -17.58 -1.81 -10.47
C LEU A 28 -17.30 -2.35 -11.90
N LYS A 29 -17.17 -3.68 -12.01
CA LYS A 29 -16.87 -4.40 -13.28
C LYS A 29 -17.98 -4.36 -14.36
N SER A 30 -19.16 -3.83 -14.07
CA SER A 30 -20.22 -3.57 -15.06
C SER A 30 -20.48 -2.07 -15.20
N SER A 31 -20.23 -1.54 -16.39
CA SER A 31 -20.28 -0.10 -16.67
C SER A 31 -21.71 0.44 -16.70
N PHE A 32 -21.95 1.52 -15.97
CA PHE A 32 -22.94 2.54 -16.36
C PHE A 32 -22.42 3.96 -16.09
N VAL A 33 -23.08 4.91 -16.75
CA VAL A 33 -22.69 6.28 -17.15
C VAL A 33 -21.94 7.13 -16.10
N LEU A 34 -20.98 7.96 -16.55
CA LEU A 34 -20.30 8.99 -15.74
C LEU A 34 -21.25 10.14 -15.37
N ASN A 35 -21.21 10.62 -14.12
CA ASN A 35 -21.73 11.93 -13.76
C ASN A 35 -20.69 12.75 -12.94
N GLU A 36 -20.36 13.93 -13.47
CA GLU A 36 -19.99 15.20 -12.82
C GLU A 36 -18.83 15.32 -11.80
N HIS A 37 -18.30 14.26 -11.18
CA HIS A 37 -17.40 14.37 -10.01
C HIS A 37 -15.89 14.09 -10.22
N GLY A 38 -15.37 14.22 -11.44
CA GLY A 38 -13.93 14.11 -11.72
C GLY A 38 -13.39 12.66 -11.85
N PRO A 39 -12.05 12.50 -11.99
CA PRO A 39 -11.44 11.20 -12.23
C PRO A 39 -11.46 10.29 -10.99
N VAL A 40 -11.72 9.01 -11.19
CA VAL A 40 -11.76 7.99 -10.15
C VAL A 40 -10.53 7.09 -10.26
N LEU A 41 -9.75 6.98 -9.17
CA LEU A 41 -8.64 6.04 -9.06
C LEU A 41 -9.12 4.71 -8.46
N ILE A 42 -8.68 3.59 -9.02
CA ILE A 42 -9.05 2.25 -8.57
C ILE A 42 -7.78 1.41 -8.44
N VAL A 43 -7.46 0.98 -7.21
CA VAL A 43 -6.35 0.05 -6.96
C VAL A 43 -6.93 -1.37 -6.77
N PRO A 44 -6.65 -2.33 -7.68
CA PRO A 44 -7.12 -3.70 -7.56
C PRO A 44 -6.33 -4.46 -6.49
N LEU A 45 -6.77 -4.38 -5.24
CA LEU A 45 -6.14 -5.00 -4.04
C LEU A 45 -5.92 -6.53 -4.08
N ALA A 46 -6.40 -7.25 -5.09
CA ALA A 46 -6.08 -8.67 -5.29
C ALA A 46 -4.79 -8.85 -6.12
N GLU A 47 -4.46 -7.84 -6.93
CA GLU A 47 -3.33 -7.77 -7.84
C GLU A 47 -2.14 -6.99 -7.22
N VAL A 48 -2.34 -6.35 -6.06
CA VAL A 48 -1.27 -5.78 -5.24
C VAL A 48 -0.39 -6.90 -4.66
N GLU A 49 0.91 -6.74 -4.81
CA GLU A 49 1.96 -7.54 -4.18
C GLU A 49 2.46 -6.88 -2.89
N PHE A 50 2.68 -5.57 -2.93
CA PHE A 50 3.34 -4.84 -1.85
C PHE A 50 2.87 -3.38 -1.76
N ILE A 51 2.86 -2.83 -0.55
CA ILE A 51 2.59 -1.41 -0.30
C ILE A 51 3.85 -0.72 0.26
N ARG A 52 4.26 0.39 -0.33
CA ARG A 52 5.27 1.26 0.26
C ARG A 52 4.61 2.51 0.79
N PHE A 53 4.84 2.84 2.06
CA PHE A 53 4.63 4.18 2.58
C PHE A 53 5.94 4.98 2.39
N GLU A 54 5.86 6.10 1.67
CA GLU A 54 6.96 7.05 1.49
C GLU A 54 6.68 8.31 2.32
N GLN A 55 7.74 9.04 2.71
CA GLN A 55 7.64 10.15 3.67
C GLN A 55 7.01 9.72 5.01
N SER A 56 7.33 8.50 5.47
CA SER A 56 6.68 7.85 6.62
C SER A 56 7.64 7.40 7.72
N LEU A 57 8.93 7.75 7.64
CA LEU A 57 9.94 7.24 8.57
C LEU A 57 9.61 7.59 10.03
N GLU A 58 9.61 6.56 10.88
CA GLU A 58 9.27 6.69 12.29
C GLU A 58 10.18 7.67 13.04
N GLY A 59 9.65 8.33 14.07
CA GLY A 59 10.35 9.39 14.81
C GLY A 59 10.36 10.75 14.09
N ARG A 60 10.06 10.82 12.79
CA ARG A 60 9.76 12.08 12.09
C ARG A 60 8.27 12.41 12.20
N ARG A 61 7.95 13.71 12.25
CA ARG A 61 6.56 14.21 12.34
C ARG A 61 6.11 14.78 11.00
N TYR A 62 5.83 13.89 10.07
CA TYR A 62 5.15 14.25 8.82
C TYR A 62 3.66 14.40 9.07
N LYS A 63 3.05 15.47 8.53
CA LYS A 63 1.58 15.65 8.53
C LYS A 63 0.89 14.87 7.41
N TYR A 64 1.66 14.50 6.40
CA TYR A 64 1.20 13.80 5.22
C TYR A 64 2.26 12.77 4.81
N PHE A 65 1.81 11.64 4.30
CA PHE A 65 2.65 10.59 3.73
C PHE A 65 2.12 10.20 2.35
N ASP A 66 2.97 9.57 1.54
CA ASP A 66 2.56 9.02 0.26
C ASP A 66 2.46 7.49 0.38
N MET A 67 1.62 6.87 -0.44
CA MET A 67 1.48 5.42 -0.52
C MET A 67 1.60 4.95 -1.96
N VAL A 68 2.45 3.96 -2.20
CA VAL A 68 2.65 3.35 -3.51
C VAL A 68 2.22 1.89 -3.48
N ALA A 69 1.31 1.52 -4.38
CA ALA A 69 0.87 0.16 -4.57
C ALA A 69 1.65 -0.51 -5.71
N VAL A 70 2.45 -1.52 -5.36
CA VAL A 70 3.22 -2.35 -6.28
C VAL A 70 2.38 -3.58 -6.64
N TYR A 71 2.32 -3.91 -7.93
CA TYR A 71 1.50 -5.01 -8.44
C TYR A 71 2.30 -6.31 -8.60
N LYS A 72 1.60 -7.44 -8.55
CA LYS A 72 2.10 -8.80 -8.85
C LYS A 72 2.66 -8.94 -10.26
N ASP A 73 2.15 -8.13 -11.17
CA ASP A 73 2.71 -7.97 -12.50
C ASP A 73 3.63 -6.75 -12.53
N TYR A 74 4.93 -6.98 -12.35
CA TYR A 74 5.98 -5.94 -12.33
C TYR A 74 6.17 -5.19 -13.66
N ARG A 75 5.41 -5.53 -14.71
CA ARG A 75 5.32 -4.75 -15.95
C ARG A 75 4.33 -3.58 -15.83
N ILE A 76 3.48 -3.57 -14.80
CA ILE A 76 2.54 -2.48 -14.50
C ILE A 76 3.25 -1.46 -13.62
N GLU A 77 3.19 -0.18 -14.00
CA GLU A 77 3.74 0.91 -13.18
C GLU A 77 2.99 0.99 -11.83
N PRO A 78 3.70 1.14 -10.69
CA PRO A 78 3.06 1.26 -9.39
C PRO A 78 2.14 2.48 -9.30
N THR A 79 1.05 2.35 -8.56
CA THR A 79 0.10 3.46 -8.36
C THR A 79 0.42 4.21 -7.08
N SER A 80 0.77 5.49 -7.23
CA SER A 80 1.03 6.40 -6.11
C SER A 80 -0.22 7.18 -5.70
N ILE A 81 -0.46 7.29 -4.40
CA ILE A 81 -1.44 8.19 -3.78
C ILE A 81 -0.67 9.14 -2.87
N TYR A 82 -0.71 10.43 -3.21
CA TYR A 82 0.11 11.46 -2.57
C TYR A 82 -0.62 12.21 -1.45
N ALA A 83 0.15 12.71 -0.48
CA ALA A 83 -0.26 13.63 0.57
C ALA A 83 -1.45 13.16 1.44
N MET A 84 -1.50 11.86 1.77
CA MET A 84 -2.49 11.30 2.68
C MET A 84 -2.19 11.73 4.12
N SER A 85 -3.19 12.17 4.90
CA SER A 85 -2.95 12.65 6.27
C SER A 85 -2.44 11.54 7.19
N ASP A 86 -1.40 11.86 7.95
CA ASP A 86 -0.82 11.06 9.05
C ASP A 86 -1.86 10.45 10.01
N THR A 87 -2.97 11.16 10.27
CA THR A 87 -4.12 10.68 11.06
C THR A 87 -4.75 9.35 10.56
N TYR A 88 -4.45 8.95 9.33
CA TYR A 88 -4.90 7.70 8.71
C TYR A 88 -3.82 6.61 8.66
N MET A 89 -2.56 6.90 8.98
CA MET A 89 -1.43 5.98 8.82
C MET A 89 -1.67 4.63 9.51
N GLU A 90 -1.80 4.63 10.84
CA GLU A 90 -1.94 3.41 11.65
C GLU A 90 -3.20 2.61 11.30
N LYS A 91 -4.30 3.29 10.96
CA LYS A 91 -5.54 2.66 10.48
C LYS A 91 -5.36 1.96 9.14
N THR A 92 -4.52 2.53 8.26
CA THR A 92 -4.23 2.00 6.94
C THR A 92 -3.31 0.79 7.03
N LYS A 93 -2.25 0.86 7.87
CA LYS A 93 -1.37 -0.27 8.20
C LYS A 93 -2.16 -1.48 8.69
N PHE A 94 -2.89 -1.33 9.79
CA PHE A 94 -3.72 -2.40 10.39
C PHE A 94 -4.73 -3.02 9.40
N TRP A 95 -5.24 -2.21 8.48
CA TRP A 95 -6.15 -2.67 7.44
C TRP A 95 -5.45 -3.51 6.35
N PHE A 96 -4.18 -3.26 6.06
CA PHE A 96 -3.34 -4.11 5.20
C PHE A 96 -2.91 -5.39 5.92
N GLU A 97 -2.49 -5.31 7.19
CA GLU A 97 -2.16 -6.48 8.03
C GLU A 97 -3.32 -7.48 8.09
N SER A 98 -4.54 -6.99 8.36
CA SER A 98 -5.77 -7.81 8.38
C SER A 98 -6.20 -8.39 7.03
N ARG A 99 -5.38 -8.22 5.98
CA ARG A 99 -5.58 -8.75 4.61
C ARG A 99 -4.36 -9.48 4.07
N ASP A 100 -3.35 -9.74 4.92
CA ASP A 100 -2.07 -10.35 4.54
C ASP A 100 -1.36 -9.58 3.41
N ILE A 101 -1.49 -8.24 3.39
CA ILE A 101 -0.81 -7.36 2.44
C ILE A 101 0.45 -6.80 3.11
N CYS A 102 1.61 -7.26 2.65
CA CYS A 102 2.91 -6.79 3.13
C CYS A 102 3.12 -5.30 2.79
N TYR A 103 3.75 -4.57 3.72
CA TYR A 103 4.15 -3.18 3.51
C TYR A 103 5.49 -2.84 4.14
N SER A 104 6.07 -1.70 3.76
CA SER A 104 7.18 -1.08 4.50
C SER A 104 7.04 0.44 4.54
N GLU A 105 7.78 1.04 5.47
CA GLU A 105 7.86 2.49 5.69
C GLU A 105 9.23 3.04 5.34
N GLY A 106 9.31 4.33 5.01
CA GLY A 106 10.57 5.02 4.90
C GLY A 106 10.48 6.45 4.39
N ASP A 107 11.63 7.12 4.42
CA ASP A 107 11.76 8.53 4.03
C ASP A 107 12.02 8.71 2.53
N LEU A 108 12.64 7.70 1.91
CA LEU A 108 13.11 7.75 0.54
C LEU A 108 11.98 7.56 -0.46
N GLN A 109 11.85 8.51 -1.38
CA GLN A 109 11.08 8.36 -2.62
C GLN A 109 11.81 7.41 -3.58
N ILE A 110 11.13 6.37 -4.04
CA ILE A 110 11.76 5.26 -4.76
C ILE A 110 11.71 5.45 -6.27
N ASN A 111 12.81 5.15 -6.96
CA ASN A 111 12.84 5.04 -8.43
C ASN A 111 12.24 3.70 -8.87
N TRP A 112 10.92 3.60 -8.82
CA TRP A 112 10.17 2.39 -9.12
C TRP A 112 10.49 1.75 -10.49
N PRO A 113 10.63 2.50 -11.61
CA PRO A 113 11.06 1.92 -12.89
C PRO A 113 12.41 1.21 -12.83
N LEU A 114 13.38 1.75 -12.06
CA LEU A 114 14.68 1.11 -11.87
C LEU A 114 14.57 -0.12 -10.97
N VAL A 115 13.87 -0.01 -9.84
CA VAL A 115 13.71 -1.11 -8.88
C VAL A 115 12.99 -2.30 -9.50
N LEU A 116 11.85 -2.08 -10.17
CA LEU A 116 11.12 -3.16 -10.85
C LEU A 116 11.93 -3.78 -11.99
N LYS A 117 12.73 -3.00 -12.72
CA LYS A 117 13.65 -3.53 -13.73
C LYS A 117 14.73 -4.43 -13.13
N THR A 118 15.19 -4.16 -11.91
CA THR A 118 16.14 -5.03 -11.20
C THR A 118 15.43 -6.29 -10.70
N VAL A 119 14.27 -6.17 -10.07
CA VAL A 119 13.48 -7.33 -9.60
C VAL A 119 13.10 -8.26 -10.75
N MET A 120 12.76 -7.72 -11.93
CA MET A 120 12.46 -8.53 -13.12
C MET A 120 13.69 -9.22 -13.77
N GLN A 121 14.92 -8.90 -13.36
CA GLN A 121 16.12 -9.63 -13.85
C GLN A 121 16.31 -10.97 -13.13
N ASP A 122 15.96 -11.04 -11.85
CA ASP A 122 16.03 -12.26 -11.03
C ASP A 122 14.94 -12.23 -9.95
N ALA A 123 13.69 -12.45 -10.37
CA ALA A 123 12.55 -12.42 -9.47
C ALA A 123 12.55 -13.61 -8.48
N GLU A 124 13.07 -14.77 -8.91
CA GLU A 124 13.19 -15.94 -8.06
C GLU A 124 14.26 -15.73 -6.97
N GLY A 125 15.45 -15.23 -7.33
CA GLY A 125 16.48 -14.85 -6.36
C GLY A 125 16.01 -13.76 -5.40
N PHE A 126 15.29 -12.75 -5.89
CA PHE A 126 14.71 -11.68 -5.06
C PHE A 126 13.77 -12.24 -3.97
N PHE A 127 12.82 -13.10 -4.34
CA PHE A 127 11.88 -13.67 -3.37
C PHE A 127 12.47 -14.78 -2.49
N ASN A 128 13.52 -15.47 -2.96
CA ASN A 128 14.32 -16.38 -2.12
C ASN A 128 15.18 -15.65 -1.07
N ASP A 129 15.42 -14.35 -1.26
CA ASP A 129 16.14 -13.47 -0.33
C ASP A 129 15.18 -12.52 0.42
N ASP A 130 14.06 -13.07 0.92
CA ASP A 130 13.00 -12.38 1.70
C ASP A 130 12.33 -11.16 1.01
N GLY A 131 12.64 -10.91 -0.27
CA GLY A 131 11.93 -9.99 -1.15
C GLY A 131 11.82 -8.55 -0.65
N TRP A 132 10.61 -8.00 -0.73
CA TRP A 132 10.36 -6.57 -0.50
C TRP A 132 10.70 -6.07 0.90
N LEU A 133 10.56 -6.89 1.94
CA LEU A 133 10.85 -6.48 3.32
C LEU A 133 12.36 -6.23 3.48
N LYS A 134 13.18 -7.26 3.22
CA LYS A 134 14.64 -7.17 3.28
C LYS A 134 15.22 -6.13 2.31
N PHE A 135 14.65 -6.02 1.10
CA PHE A 135 15.02 -4.97 0.15
C PHE A 135 14.89 -3.57 0.78
N PHE A 136 13.81 -3.27 1.49
CA PHE A 136 13.63 -1.97 2.14
C PHE A 136 14.35 -1.82 3.48
N GLU A 137 14.61 -2.91 4.22
CA GLU A 137 15.49 -2.90 5.39
C GLU A 137 16.92 -2.50 5.01
N THR A 138 17.49 -3.09 3.95
CA THR A 138 18.85 -2.74 3.49
C THR A 138 19.00 -1.29 3.00
N LEU A 139 17.90 -0.65 2.59
CA LEU A 139 17.86 0.76 2.20
C LEU A 139 17.65 1.70 3.41
N ASN A 140 17.17 1.19 4.54
CA ASN A 140 16.94 1.93 5.79
C ASN A 140 17.72 1.28 6.96
N PRO A 141 19.06 1.22 6.93
CA PRO A 141 19.84 0.50 7.95
C PRO A 141 19.67 1.04 9.38
N ASP A 142 19.23 2.29 9.54
CA ASP A 142 18.98 2.92 10.85
C ASP A 142 17.62 2.53 11.49
N SER A 143 16.77 1.72 10.82
CA SER A 143 15.44 1.34 11.34
C SER A 143 15.37 -0.04 12.00
N SER A 144 16.45 -0.82 12.02
CA SER A 144 16.46 -2.24 12.42
C SER A 144 16.42 -2.51 13.93
N ASP A 145 15.84 -1.61 14.74
CA ASP A 145 16.02 -1.62 16.21
C ASP A 145 14.68 -1.52 16.98
N LYS A 146 13.64 -2.22 16.50
CA LYS A 146 12.35 -2.36 17.21
C LYS A 146 11.75 -3.77 17.16
N ASN A 147 11.95 -4.47 18.27
CA ASN A 147 11.04 -5.45 18.88
C ASN A 147 10.51 -6.60 18.00
N ILE A 148 11.30 -7.67 17.91
CA ILE A 148 10.76 -9.04 17.88
C ILE A 148 10.96 -9.64 19.29
N GLY A 149 9.87 -9.83 20.02
CA GLY A 149 9.78 -10.80 21.12
C GLY A 149 9.89 -10.27 22.57
N GLU A 150 8.79 -9.75 23.11
CA GLU A 150 8.36 -10.08 24.48
C GLU A 150 6.92 -10.60 24.43
N SER A 151 6.79 -11.93 24.36
CA SER A 151 5.53 -12.65 24.60
C SER A 151 5.61 -13.26 25.99
N ASP A 152 5.14 -12.53 27.00
CA ASP A 152 5.15 -13.01 28.38
C ASP A 152 4.21 -14.20 28.61
N HIS A 153 4.62 -15.05 29.56
CA HIS A 153 3.90 -16.23 30.08
C HIS A 153 3.01 -15.86 31.28
#